data_AF-A5YC67-F1
#
_entry.id   AF-A5YC67-F1
#
_cell.length_a   1.000
_cell.length_b   1.000
_cell.length_c   1.000
_cell.angle_alpha   90.00
_cell.angle_beta   90.00
_cell.angle_gamma   90.00
#
_symmetry.space_group_name_H-M   'P 1'
#
loop_
_entity.id
_entity.type
_entity.pdbx_description
1 polymer ?
#
loop_
_entity_poly.entity_id
_entity_poly.type
_entity_poly.pdbx_seq_one_letter_code
_entity_poly.pdbx_strand_id
1 'polypeptide(L)'
;QNTLVAAFGEIRYALIARKTIRLQYNNAQASELSYKRIYEISKERYDVGEMSLQDYLQARQDWLNATVAFNNTKYSYANSIVNVIKAFGGGFEQGENISKNIEEESKTLDMSFRE
;
A
#
# COMPACT_ATOMS: atom_id res chain seq x y z
N GLN A 1 4.10 -3.21 30.24
CA GLN A 1 3.31 -2.26 29.42
C GLN A 1 1.86 -2.72 29.41
N ASN A 2 0.91 -1.79 29.46
CA ASN A 2 -0.53 -2.10 29.56
C ASN A 2 -1.11 -2.43 28.17
N THR A 3 -1.61 -3.65 27.95
CA THR A 3 -2.17 -4.14 26.68
C THR A 3 -3.24 -3.21 26.11
N LEU A 4 -4.05 -2.60 26.98
CA LEU A 4 -5.08 -1.64 26.59
C LEU A 4 -4.46 -0.39 25.93
N VAL A 5 -3.37 0.13 26.51
CA VAL A 5 -2.70 1.34 25.99
C VAL A 5 -2.05 1.06 24.63
N ALA A 6 -1.46 -0.12 24.45
CA ALA A 6 -0.90 -0.54 23.17
C ALA A 6 -1.99 -0.65 22.09
N ALA A 7 -3.09 -1.35 22.38
CA ALA A 7 -4.19 -1.53 21.44
C ALA A 7 -4.80 -0.19 20.98
N PHE A 8 -5.06 0.74 21.90
CA PHE A 8 -5.57 2.06 21.54
C PHE A 8 -4.57 2.88 20.72
N GLY A 9 -3.27 2.73 20.98
CA GLY A 9 -2.21 3.33 20.15
C GLY A 9 -2.22 2.80 18.72
N GLU A 10 -2.33 1.48 18.56
CA GLU A 10 -2.40 0.83 17.25
C GLU A 10 -3.66 1.22 16.46
N ILE A 11 -4.83 1.24 17.10
CA ILE A 11 -6.09 1.67 16.47
C ILE A 11 -5.97 3.12 15.98
N ARG A 12 -5.49 4.03 16.86
CA ARG A 12 -5.30 5.44 16.49
C ARG A 12 -4.37 5.58 15.30
N TYR A 13 -3.22 4.89 15.32
CA TYR A 13 -2.25 4.95 14.25
C TYR A 13 -2.82 4.39 12.94
N ALA A 14 -3.46 3.21 12.98
CA ALA A 14 -4.00 2.56 11.79
C ALA A 14 -5.07 3.43 11.09
N LEU A 15 -5.99 4.03 11.85
CA LEU A 15 -7.03 4.91 11.29
C LEU A 15 -6.45 6.17 10.65
N ILE A 16 -5.50 6.84 11.32
CA ILE A 16 -4.85 8.04 10.79
C ILE A 16 -4.00 7.69 9.57
N ALA A 17 -3.19 6.63 9.64
CA ALA A 17 -2.34 6.17 8.55
C ALA A 17 -3.17 5.83 7.31
N ARG A 18 -4.27 5.08 7.46
CA ARG A 18 -5.17 4.74 6.34
C ARG A 18 -5.72 5.99 5.65
N LYS A 19 -6.16 6.99 6.42
CA LYS A 19 -6.65 8.26 5.85
C LYS A 19 -5.54 9.01 5.11
N THR A 20 -4.36 9.12 5.71
CA THR A 20 -3.23 9.83 5.11
C THR A 20 -2.73 9.15 3.84
N ILE A 21 -2.58 7.82 3.86
CA ILE A 21 -2.13 7.04 2.70
C ILE A 21 -3.17 7.11 1.57
N ARG A 22 -4.48 7.20 1.88
CA ARG A 22 -5.52 7.44 0.86
C ARG A 22 -5.29 8.75 0.10
N LEU A 23 -4.85 9.81 0.78
CA LEU A 23 -4.52 11.09 0.15
C LEU A 23 -3.22 10.98 -0.67
N GLN A 24 -2.20 10.32 -0.11
CA GLN A 24 -0.95 10.05 -0.83
C GLN A 24 -1.19 9.26 -2.12
N TYR A 25 -2.12 8.30 -2.11
CA TYR A 25 -2.49 7.54 -3.30
C TYR A 25 -2.95 8.45 -4.43
N ASN A 26 -3.86 9.40 -4.15
CA ASN A 26 -4.34 10.34 -5.16
C ASN A 26 -3.21 11.25 -5.66
N ASN A 27 -2.36 11.74 -4.75
CA ASN A 27 -1.25 12.62 -5.09
C ASN A 27 -0.22 11.88 -5.97
N ALA A 28 0.14 10.66 -5.62
CA ALA A 28 1.08 9.85 -6.37
C ALA A 28 0.54 9.46 -7.75
N GLN A 29 -0.75 9.15 -7.85
CA GLN A 29 -1.42 8.89 -9.13
C GLN A 29 -1.39 10.13 -10.03
N ALA A 30 -1.77 11.30 -9.50
CA ALA A 30 -1.76 12.54 -10.26
C ALA A 30 -0.34 12.94 -10.70
N SER A 31 0.64 12.71 -9.83
CA SER A 31 2.06 12.92 -10.14
C SER A 31 2.53 12.02 -11.28
N GLU A 32 2.25 10.72 -11.22
CA GLU A 32 2.61 9.77 -12.29
C GLU A 32 2.01 10.18 -13.63
N LEU A 33 0.72 10.52 -13.66
CA LEU A 33 0.05 11.00 -14.88
C LEU A 33 0.66 12.29 -15.43
N SER A 34 1.08 13.20 -14.55
CA SER A 34 1.72 14.46 -14.95
C SER A 34 3.09 14.22 -15.58
N TYR A 35 3.93 13.42 -14.93
CA TYR A 35 5.24 13.05 -15.47
C TYR A 35 5.14 12.21 -16.74
N LYS A 36 4.13 11.34 -16.84
CA LYS A 36 3.84 10.62 -18.08
C LYS A 36 3.56 11.58 -19.22
N ARG A 37 2.72 12.59 -18.99
CA ARG A 37 2.41 13.58 -20.01
C ARG A 37 3.62 14.41 -20.42
N ILE A 38 4.47 14.78 -19.47
CA ILE A 38 5.75 15.45 -19.76
C ILE A 38 6.64 14.56 -20.62
N TYR A 39 6.80 13.28 -20.27
CA TYR A 39 7.57 12.31 -21.05
C TYR A 39 7.06 12.15 -22.48
N GLU A 40 5.75 12.04 -22.69
CA GLU A 40 5.14 11.94 -24.02
C GLU A 40 5.50 13.15 -24.91
N ILE A 41 5.36 14.37 -24.37
CA ILE A 41 5.71 15.60 -25.09
C ILE A 41 7.22 15.67 -25.35
N SER A 42 8.04 15.32 -24.36
CA SER A 42 9.51 15.29 -24.51
C SER A 42 9.96 14.30 -25.58
N LYS A 43 9.27 13.16 -25.69
CA LYS A 43 9.52 12.18 -26.75
C LYS A 43 9.25 12.78 -28.13
N GLU A 44 8.08 13.38 -28.32
CA GLU A 44 7.71 14.01 -29.60
C GLU A 44 8.73 15.07 -30.02
N ARG A 45 9.15 15.94 -29.08
CA ARG A 45 10.14 17.00 -29.33
C ARG A 45 11.53 16.45 -29.65
N TYR A 46 11.95 15.38 -28.97
CA TYR A 46 13.21 14.71 -29.26
C TYR A 46 13.20 14.07 -30.66
N ASP A 47 12.12 13.41 -31.03
CA ASP A 47 11.98 12.72 -32.32
C ASP A 47 12.07 13.71 -33.51
N VAL A 48 11.66 14.97 -33.33
CA VAL A 48 11.80 16.05 -34.34
C VAL A 48 13.06 16.90 -34.19
N GLY A 49 13.94 16.58 -33.25
CA GLY A 49 15.22 17.28 -33.03
C GLY A 49 15.11 18.60 -32.25
N GLU A 50 13.95 18.91 -31.66
CA GLU A 50 13.71 20.12 -30.85
C GLU A 50 14.11 19.95 -29.36
N MET A 51 14.57 18.77 -28.96
CA MET A 51 15.01 18.47 -27.61
C MET A 51 16.29 17.66 -27.62
N SER A 52 17.17 17.90 -26.63
CA SER A 52 18.40 17.12 -26.47
C SER A 52 18.10 15.68 -26.00
N LEU A 53 18.98 14.74 -26.32
CA LEU A 53 18.88 13.36 -25.79
C LEU A 53 18.90 13.36 -24.25
N GLN A 54 19.70 14.23 -23.64
CA GLN A 54 19.82 14.32 -22.18
C GLN A 54 18.48 14.69 -21.52
N ASP A 55 17.79 15.72 -22.04
CA ASP A 55 16.51 16.17 -21.49
C ASP A 55 15.41 15.11 -21.67
N TYR A 56 15.41 14.42 -22.81
CA TYR A 56 14.49 13.30 -23.05
C TYR A 56 14.70 12.17 -22.05
N LEU A 57 15.96 11.77 -21.82
CA LEU A 57 16.29 10.72 -20.86
C LEU A 57 15.95 11.12 -19.42
N GLN A 58 16.14 12.40 -19.07
CA GLN A 58 15.72 12.93 -17.77
C GLN A 58 14.20 12.83 -17.59
N ALA A 59 13.41 13.29 -18.57
CA ALA A 59 11.95 13.20 -18.52
C ALA A 59 11.45 11.75 -18.38
N ARG A 60 12.11 10.81 -19.07
CA ARG A 60 11.84 9.37 -18.94
C ARG A 60 12.15 8.85 -17.54
N GLN A 61 13.29 9.25 -16.96
CA GLN A 61 13.69 8.86 -15.61
C GLN A 61 12.72 9.42 -14.56
N ASP A 62 12.27 10.65 -14.73
CA ASP A 62 11.32 11.29 -13.80
C ASP A 62 9.96 10.58 -13.80
N TRP A 63 9.46 10.20 -14.99
CA TRP A 63 8.25 9.37 -15.09
C TRP A 63 8.42 7.98 -14.46
N LEU A 64 9.57 7.34 -14.65
CA LEU A 64 9.88 6.06 -14.02
C LEU A 64 9.86 6.19 -12.49
N ASN A 65 10.49 7.23 -11.94
CA ASN A 65 10.50 7.50 -10.51
C ASN A 65 9.08 7.72 -9.96
N ALA A 66 8.25 8.50 -10.65
CA ALA A 66 6.86 8.73 -10.27
C ALA A 66 6.02 7.44 -10.33
N THR A 67 6.26 6.59 -11.34
CA THR A 67 5.61 5.29 -11.49
C THR A 67 5.94 4.35 -10.32
N VAL A 68 7.22 4.25 -9.95
CA VAL A 68 7.66 3.45 -8.80
C VAL A 68 7.04 3.97 -7.51
N ALA A 69 7.04 5.30 -7.31
CA ALA A 69 6.43 5.92 -6.15
C ALA A 69 4.93 5.58 -6.04
N PHE A 70 4.17 5.70 -7.14
CA PHE A 70 2.76 5.34 -7.17
C PHE A 70 2.51 3.87 -6.85
N ASN A 71 3.32 2.95 -7.40
CA ASN A 71 3.20 1.53 -7.09
C ASN A 71 3.47 1.23 -5.61
N ASN A 72 4.50 1.85 -5.02
CA ASN A 72 4.77 1.70 -3.59
C ASN A 72 3.59 2.20 -2.75
N THR A 73 3.04 3.39 -3.07
CA THR A 73 1.88 3.94 -2.36
C THR A 73 0.63 3.06 -2.52
N LYS A 74 0.44 2.42 -3.67
CA LYS A 74 -0.66 1.48 -3.92
C LYS A 74 -0.61 0.29 -2.96
N TYR A 75 0.56 -0.32 -2.77
CA TYR A 75 0.74 -1.40 -1.80
C TYR A 75 0.67 -0.90 -0.35
N SER A 76 1.23 0.27 -0.03
CA SER A 76 1.06 0.89 1.29
C SER A 76 -0.42 1.11 1.62
N TYR A 77 -1.23 1.50 0.64
CA TYR A 77 -2.67 1.68 0.84
C TYR A 77 -3.37 0.35 1.13
N ALA A 78 -3.07 -0.71 0.37
CA ALA A 78 -3.59 -2.05 0.63
C ALA A 78 -3.21 -2.54 2.04
N ASN A 79 -1.93 -2.40 2.42
CA ASN A 79 -1.45 -2.78 3.76
C ASN A 79 -2.09 -1.94 4.87
N SER A 80 -2.42 -0.67 4.61
CA SER A 80 -3.12 0.17 5.59
C SER A 80 -4.51 -0.38 5.93
N ILE A 81 -5.19 -1.01 4.96
CA ILE A 81 -6.49 -1.66 5.18
C ILE A 81 -6.31 -2.89 6.09
N VAL A 82 -5.30 -3.73 5.80
CA VAL A 82 -4.97 -4.89 6.63
C VAL A 82 -4.62 -4.47 8.06
N ASN A 83 -3.87 -3.38 8.23
CA ASN A 83 -3.51 -2.86 9.55
C ASN A 83 -4.74 -2.39 10.34
N VAL A 84 -5.73 -1.78 9.67
CA VAL A 84 -7.01 -1.45 10.31
C VAL A 84 -7.74 -2.73 10.72
N ILE A 85 -7.88 -3.70 9.82
CA ILE A 85 -8.54 -4.99 10.14
C ILE A 85 -7.87 -5.65 11.36
N LYS A 86 -6.54 -5.72 11.38
CA LYS A 86 -5.75 -6.29 12.47
C LYS A 86 -5.93 -5.53 13.78
N ALA A 87 -5.85 -4.20 13.76
CA ALA A 87 -5.98 -3.38 14.97
C ALA A 87 -7.37 -3.49 15.62
N PHE A 88 -8.40 -3.84 14.84
CA PHE A 88 -9.75 -4.10 15.33
C PHE A 88 -9.99 -5.58 15.70
N GLY A 89 -8.94 -6.41 15.75
CA GLY A 89 -9.04 -7.81 16.17
C GLY A 89 -9.26 -8.81 15.03
N GLY A 90 -9.28 -8.36 13.76
CA GLY A 90 -9.32 -9.25 12.60
C GLY A 90 -10.61 -10.06 12.43
N GLY A 91 -11.69 -9.68 13.12
CA GLY A 91 -12.95 -10.43 13.17
C GLY A 91 -13.10 -11.35 14.38
N PHE A 92 -12.16 -11.33 15.34
CA PHE A 92 -12.30 -12.04 16.60
C PHE A 92 -13.41 -11.43 17.46
N GLU A 93 -14.35 -12.27 17.89
CA GLU A 93 -15.44 -11.92 18.81
C GLU A 93 -15.36 -12.74 20.09
N GLN A 94 -15.20 -12.08 21.25
CA GLN A 94 -15.04 -12.76 22.53
C GLN A 94 -16.30 -13.52 22.98
N GLY A 95 -17.48 -13.14 22.46
CA GLY A 95 -18.76 -13.75 22.80
C GLY A 95 -19.03 -15.12 22.15
N GLU A 96 -18.16 -15.57 21.24
CA GLU A 96 -18.32 -16.83 20.52
C GLU A 96 -17.70 -18.03 21.25
N ASN A 97 -17.99 -19.25 20.77
CA ASN A 97 -17.37 -20.46 21.32
C ASN A 97 -15.94 -20.61 20.77
N ILE A 98 -14.99 -20.05 21.51
CA ILE A 98 -13.57 -20.00 21.14
C ILE A 98 -13.01 -21.39 20.82
N SER A 99 -13.30 -22.40 21.64
CA SER A 99 -12.77 -23.75 21.44
C SER A 99 -13.25 -24.37 20.13
N LYS A 100 -14.55 -24.20 19.82
CA LYS A 100 -15.13 -24.67 18.56
C LYS A 100 -14.58 -23.92 17.35
N ASN A 101 -14.40 -22.60 17.46
CA ASN A 101 -13.87 -21.78 16.37
C ASN A 101 -12.40 -22.15 16.06
N ILE A 102 -11.58 -22.36 17.10
CA ILE A 102 -10.18 -22.82 16.93
C ILE A 102 -10.13 -24.17 16.22
N GLU A 103 -10.98 -25.11 16.61
CA GLU A 103 -11.03 -26.44 15.97
C GLU A 103 -11.43 -26.33 14.49
N GLU A 104 -12.40 -25.46 14.15
CA GLU A 104 -12.84 -25.23 12.77
C GLU A 104 -11.76 -24.57 11.90
N GLU A 105 -11.12 -23.51 12.40
CA GLU A 105 -10.08 -22.76 11.68
C GLU A 105 -8.77 -23.56 11.52
N SER A 106 -8.51 -24.52 12.41
CA SER A 106 -7.27 -25.33 12.40
C SER A 106 -7.36 -26.61 11.57
N LYS A 107 -8.47 -26.86 10.87
CA LYS A 107 -8.69 -28.10 10.11
C LYS A 107 -7.65 -28.39 9.03
N THR A 108 -7.07 -27.35 8.44
CA THR A 108 -6.04 -27.46 7.40
C THR A 108 -4.63 -27.25 7.95
N LEU A 109 -4.47 -27.18 9.27
CA LEU A 109 -3.16 -27.02 9.90
C LEU A 109 -2.41 -28.34 9.81
N ASP A 110 -1.26 -28.33 9.15
CA ASP A 110 -0.42 -29.52 8.99
C ASP A 110 0.20 -29.93 10.33
N MET A 111 -0.22 -31.10 10.82
CA MET A 111 0.27 -31.72 12.06
C MET A 111 0.89 -33.10 11.83
N SER A 112 1.16 -33.47 10.56
CA SER A 112 1.64 -34.79 10.14
C SER A 112 2.97 -35.21 10.76
N PHE A 113 3.77 -34.27 11.25
CA PHE A 113 5.03 -34.55 11.94
C PHE A 113 4.86 -35.19 13.33
N ARG A 114 3.64 -35.24 13.88
CA ARG A 114 3.31 -35.85 15.19
C ARG A 114 2.44 -37.10 15.08
N GLU A 115 1.94 -37.42 13.90
CA GLU A 115 1.13 -38.61 13.58
C GLU A 115 2.03 -39.75 13.10
#